data_AF-A0A1H9DT53-F1
#
_entry.id   AF-A0A1H9DT53-F1
#
_cell.length_a   1.000
_cell.length_b   1.000
_cell.length_c   1.000
_cell.angle_alpha   90.00
_cell.angle_beta   90.00
_cell.angle_gamma   90.00
#
_symmetry.space_group_name_H-M   'P 1'
#
loop_
_entity.id
_entity.type
_entity.pdbx_description
1 polymer ?
#
loop_
_entity_poly.entity_id
_entity_poly.type
_entity_poly.pdbx_seq_one_letter_code
_entity_poly.pdbx_strand_id
1 'polypeptide(L)'
;MTELARLKFYATQPHSCSYLPDEQATTLFLDPSQPMDVHVYADLSEMGFRRSGDHLYRPHCQQCNACVPARIPAARFIPNRQQRRILKRNADLTVTAARPAYKEEYFDLYRRYIEQRHADGDMYPPSRDQFSTFLVRDLPFCWFYEFRLEGRLLAVAVCDLLPNGLSAVYTFYEPEEERRSLGRYAILWQITEALRQNLEAVYLGYWIKNCKKMNYKTQYRPIELLINQRWVTLN
;
A
#
# COMPACT_ATOMS: atom_id res chain seq x y z
N MET A 1 26.98 -2.33 16.07
CA MET A 1 26.77 -3.10 14.82
C MET A 1 25.27 -3.19 14.64
N THR A 2 24.70 -2.55 13.62
CA THR A 2 23.24 -2.47 13.42
C THR A 2 22.67 -3.86 13.14
N GLU A 3 21.53 -4.16 13.76
CA GLU A 3 20.79 -5.43 13.64
C GLU A 3 20.52 -5.85 12.19
N LEU A 4 20.35 -4.85 11.30
CA LEU A 4 20.19 -5.01 9.85
C LEU A 4 21.33 -5.76 9.15
N ALA A 5 22.58 -5.66 9.65
CA ALA A 5 23.74 -6.26 8.99
C ALA A 5 23.74 -7.80 9.02
N ARG A 6 22.86 -8.41 9.83
CA ARG A 6 22.71 -9.87 9.95
C ARG A 6 21.55 -10.44 9.14
N LEU A 7 20.74 -9.57 8.52
CA LEU A 7 19.60 -10.01 7.73
C LEU A 7 20.07 -10.71 6.46
N LYS A 8 19.44 -11.85 6.17
CA LYS A 8 19.66 -12.59 4.94
C LYS A 8 18.58 -12.23 3.94
N PHE A 9 18.97 -12.12 2.67
CA PHE A 9 18.06 -11.79 1.59
C PHE A 9 18.22 -12.79 0.45
N TYR A 10 17.11 -13.13 -0.20
CA TYR A 10 17.08 -14.02 -1.36
C TYR A 10 16.44 -13.30 -2.54
N ALA A 11 17.03 -13.45 -3.71
CA ALA A 11 16.46 -12.93 -4.96
C ALA A 11 15.71 -14.04 -5.70
N THR A 12 14.57 -13.70 -6.29
CA THR A 12 13.89 -14.61 -7.23
C THR A 12 14.71 -14.78 -8.50
N GLN A 13 14.43 -15.84 -9.25
CA GLN A 13 14.82 -15.91 -10.66
C GLN A 13 14.12 -14.78 -11.47
N PRO A 14 14.72 -14.34 -12.58
CA PRO A 14 14.08 -13.42 -13.51
C PRO A 14 12.72 -13.94 -13.99
N HIS A 15 11.73 -13.06 -14.04
CA HIS A 15 10.39 -13.33 -14.54
C HIS A 15 9.83 -12.09 -15.25
N SER A 16 8.75 -12.23 -16.01
CA SER A 16 8.09 -11.11 -16.67
C SER A 16 7.64 -10.05 -15.66
N CYS A 17 7.89 -8.77 -15.94
CA CYS A 17 7.49 -7.67 -15.07
C CYS A 17 5.97 -7.42 -15.12
N SER A 18 5.30 -7.39 -13.97
CA SER A 18 3.86 -7.10 -13.87
C SER A 18 3.47 -5.66 -14.29
N TYR A 19 4.44 -4.74 -14.47
CA TYR A 19 4.16 -3.33 -14.78
C TYR A 19 4.61 -2.88 -16.18
N LEU A 20 5.66 -3.49 -16.72
CA LEU A 20 6.30 -3.09 -17.98
C LEU A 20 6.45 -4.34 -18.86
N PRO A 21 5.66 -4.49 -19.94
CA PRO A 21 5.57 -5.74 -20.71
C PRO A 21 6.89 -6.26 -21.27
N ASP A 22 7.80 -5.36 -21.62
CA ASP A 22 9.08 -5.70 -22.28
C ASP A 22 10.25 -5.84 -21.29
N GLU A 23 9.97 -5.80 -19.98
CA GLU A 23 11.00 -5.84 -18.94
C GLU A 23 10.98 -7.15 -18.15
N GLN A 24 12.15 -7.56 -17.67
CA GLN A 24 12.28 -8.64 -16.69
C GLN A 24 12.38 -8.06 -15.26
N ALA A 25 11.79 -8.78 -14.32
CA ALA A 25 11.78 -8.45 -12.91
C ALA A 25 12.50 -9.52 -12.08
N THR A 26 13.19 -9.06 -11.05
CA THR A 26 13.68 -9.87 -9.94
C THR A 26 13.32 -9.17 -8.65
N THR A 27 12.94 -9.94 -7.64
CA THR A 27 12.49 -9.41 -6.36
C THR A 27 13.40 -9.92 -5.27
N LEU A 28 13.87 -9.00 -4.42
CA LEU A 28 14.64 -9.32 -3.23
C LEU A 28 13.69 -9.47 -2.04
N PHE A 29 13.74 -10.60 -1.37
CA PHE A 29 12.95 -10.93 -0.19
C PHE A 29 13.85 -11.00 1.05
N LEU A 30 13.34 -10.53 2.18
CA LEU A 30 13.90 -10.90 3.48
C LEU A 30 13.71 -12.41 3.72
N ASP A 31 14.69 -13.06 4.34
CA ASP A 31 14.60 -14.47 4.75
C ASP A 31 13.28 -14.74 5.52
N PRO A 32 12.39 -15.62 5.04
CA PRO A 32 11.12 -15.92 5.70
C PRO A 32 11.26 -16.50 7.12
N SER A 33 12.43 -17.01 7.49
CA SER A 33 12.71 -17.45 8.86
C SER A 33 12.91 -16.28 9.84
N GLN A 34 13.18 -15.07 9.32
CA GLN A 34 13.26 -13.88 10.14
C GLN A 34 11.86 -13.52 10.65
N PRO A 35 11.67 -13.31 11.97
CA PRO A 35 10.42 -12.82 12.50
C PRO A 35 10.02 -11.49 11.87
N MET A 36 8.72 -11.32 11.60
CA MET A 36 8.15 -10.07 11.12
C MET A 36 8.06 -9.05 12.25
N ASP A 37 9.21 -8.48 12.61
CA ASP A 37 9.34 -7.45 13.63
C ASP A 37 9.01 -6.05 13.05
N VAL A 38 8.31 -5.24 13.85
CA VAL A 38 7.83 -3.92 13.41
C VAL A 38 8.96 -2.91 13.23
N HIS A 39 10.01 -2.98 14.05
CA HIS A 39 11.15 -2.08 13.96
C HIS A 39 12.05 -2.46 12.78
N VAL A 40 12.28 -3.76 12.58
CA VAL A 40 12.96 -4.26 11.37
C VAL A 40 12.22 -3.83 10.10
N TYR A 41 10.88 -3.94 10.09
CA TYR A 41 10.11 -3.49 8.93
C TYR A 41 10.16 -1.96 8.75
N ALA A 42 10.08 -1.17 9.82
CA ALA A 42 10.27 0.28 9.74
C ALA A 42 11.61 0.63 9.06
N ASP A 43 12.72 0.05 9.52
CA ASP A 43 14.04 0.27 8.94
C ASP A 43 14.11 -0.16 7.46
N LEU A 44 13.58 -1.33 7.12
CA LEU A 44 13.56 -1.82 5.75
C LEU A 44 12.65 -0.98 4.84
N SER A 45 11.59 -0.39 5.38
CA SER A 45 10.67 0.48 4.63
C SER A 45 11.34 1.76 4.13
N GLU A 46 12.30 2.29 4.90
CA GLU A 46 13.20 3.40 4.50
C GLU A 46 14.11 3.00 3.34
N MET A 47 14.52 1.72 3.31
CA MET A 47 15.32 1.13 2.22
C MET A 47 14.47 0.64 1.03
N GLY A 48 13.18 0.98 1.03
CA GLY A 48 12.25 0.71 -0.05
C GLY A 48 11.52 -0.63 0.02
N PHE A 49 11.67 -1.42 1.07
CA PHE A 49 10.92 -2.67 1.24
C PHE A 49 9.44 -2.43 1.54
N ARG A 50 8.58 -3.33 1.07
CA ARG A 50 7.13 -3.35 1.33
C ARG A 50 6.70 -4.77 1.70
N ARG A 51 5.52 -4.90 2.31
CA ARG A 51 4.97 -6.20 2.73
C ARG A 51 3.97 -6.75 1.72
N SER A 52 3.97 -8.08 1.56
CA SER A 52 2.92 -8.85 0.91
C SER A 52 2.75 -10.16 1.69
N GLY A 53 1.60 -10.37 2.33
CA GLY A 53 1.43 -11.50 3.25
C GLY A 53 2.51 -11.49 4.35
N ASP A 54 3.21 -12.61 4.48
CA ASP A 54 4.30 -12.83 5.44
C ASP A 54 5.70 -12.49 4.87
N HIS A 55 5.76 -11.76 3.75
CA HIS A 55 7.01 -11.44 3.08
C HIS A 55 7.29 -9.94 3.05
N LEU A 56 8.52 -9.55 3.38
CA LEU A 56 9.06 -8.23 3.07
C LEU A 56 9.88 -8.30 1.79
N TYR A 57 9.60 -7.43 0.84
CA TYR A 57 10.20 -7.47 -0.49
C TYR A 57 10.52 -6.09 -1.05
N ARG A 58 11.49 -6.05 -1.97
CA ARG A 58 11.66 -4.91 -2.88
C ARG A 58 12.08 -5.36 -4.28
N PRO A 59 11.69 -4.62 -5.34
CA PRO A 59 12.23 -4.79 -6.67
C PRO A 59 13.77 -4.70 -6.65
N HIS A 60 14.41 -5.62 -7.38
CA HIS A 60 15.86 -5.73 -7.47
C HIS A 60 16.25 -6.17 -8.90
N CYS A 61 15.65 -5.53 -9.90
CA CYS A 61 15.89 -5.84 -11.31
C CYS A 61 17.31 -5.45 -11.73
N GLN A 62 17.95 -6.27 -12.57
CA GLN A 62 19.33 -6.03 -13.03
C GLN A 62 19.43 -4.88 -14.03
N GLN A 63 18.44 -4.72 -14.92
CA GLN A 63 18.47 -3.77 -16.03
C GLN A 63 17.44 -2.63 -15.90
N CYS A 64 16.67 -2.62 -14.81
CA CYS A 64 15.55 -1.68 -14.64
C CYS A 64 15.51 -1.10 -13.22
N ASN A 65 15.28 0.20 -13.11
CA ASN A 65 15.11 0.92 -11.83
C ASN A 65 13.78 1.69 -11.76
N ALA A 66 12.79 1.28 -12.55
CA ALA A 66 11.54 2.02 -12.72
C ALA A 66 10.63 2.02 -11.48
N CYS A 67 10.76 1.02 -10.60
CA CYS A 67 10.00 0.92 -9.36
C CYS A 67 10.59 1.81 -8.26
N VAL A 68 10.09 3.03 -8.15
CA VAL A 68 10.60 4.03 -7.19
C VAL A 68 9.72 4.02 -5.92
N PRO A 69 10.25 3.66 -4.74
CA PRO A 69 9.50 3.75 -3.50
C PRO A 69 9.00 5.18 -3.26
N ALA A 70 7.74 5.31 -2.88
CA ALA A 70 7.09 6.61 -2.69
C ALA A 70 6.42 6.71 -1.32
N ARG A 71 6.50 7.89 -0.70
CA ARG A 71 5.81 8.21 0.55
C ARG A 71 5.32 9.66 0.57
N ILE A 72 4.31 9.94 1.38
CA ILE A 72 3.79 11.30 1.58
C ILE A 72 4.16 11.75 2.99
N PRO A 73 4.94 12.83 3.18
CA PRO A 73 5.20 13.38 4.50
C PRO A 73 3.90 13.99 5.06
N ALA A 74 3.33 13.36 6.09
CA ALA A 74 1.97 13.59 6.54
C ALA A 74 1.77 15.05 7.01
N ALA A 75 2.71 15.57 7.80
CA ALA A 75 2.67 16.94 8.33
C ALA A 75 2.81 18.04 7.26
N ARG A 76 3.35 17.71 6.07
CA ARG A 76 3.56 18.68 4.99
C ARG A 76 2.50 18.59 3.89
N PHE A 77 1.63 17.58 3.93
CA PHE A 77 0.62 17.38 2.90
C PHE A 77 -0.44 18.49 2.92
N ILE A 78 -0.74 19.05 1.76
CA ILE A 78 -1.80 20.06 1.61
C ILE A 78 -2.78 19.59 0.53
N PRO A 79 -4.06 19.30 0.89
CA PRO A 79 -5.02 18.84 -0.09
C PRO A 79 -5.35 19.95 -1.10
N ASN A 80 -5.29 19.59 -2.39
CA ASN A 80 -5.71 20.47 -3.48
C ASN A 80 -7.25 20.56 -3.55
N ARG A 81 -7.77 21.40 -4.47
CA ARG A 81 -9.22 21.62 -4.62
C ARG A 81 -10.01 20.33 -4.88
N GLN A 82 -9.47 19.40 -5.67
CA GLN A 82 -10.12 18.12 -5.96
C GLN A 82 -10.15 17.23 -4.71
N GLN A 83 -9.03 17.13 -4.00
CA GLN A 83 -8.92 16.32 -2.77
C GLN A 83 -9.83 16.86 -1.66
N ARG A 84 -9.95 18.19 -1.50
CA ARG A 84 -10.92 18.80 -0.57
C ARG A 84 -12.37 18.45 -0.91
N ARG A 85 -12.73 18.40 -2.20
CA ARG A 85 -14.07 17.96 -2.63
C ARG A 85 -14.30 16.48 -2.32
N ILE A 86 -13.28 15.63 -2.49
CA ILE A 86 -13.36 14.20 -2.16
C ILE A 86 -13.56 14.01 -0.65
N LEU A 87 -12.80 14.74 0.18
CA LEU A 87 -12.99 14.74 1.64
C LEU A 87 -14.42 15.14 2.02
N LYS A 88 -14.93 16.27 1.49
CA LYS A 88 -16.29 16.73 1.78
C LYS A 88 -17.36 15.72 1.35
N ARG A 89 -17.18 15.06 0.20
CA ARG A 89 -18.15 14.10 -0.34
C ARG A 89 -18.30 12.84 0.51
N ASN A 90 -17.25 12.46 1.23
CA ASN A 90 -17.20 11.24 2.03
C ASN A 90 -17.25 11.54 3.54
N ALA A 91 -17.65 12.76 3.93
CA ALA A 91 -17.77 13.15 5.33
C ALA A 91 -18.91 12.41 6.07
N ASP A 92 -19.79 11.74 5.32
CA ASP A 92 -20.84 10.84 5.80
C ASP A 92 -20.33 9.44 6.17
N LEU A 93 -19.08 9.11 5.81
CA LEU A 93 -18.51 7.79 6.09
C LEU A 93 -17.92 7.72 7.50
N THR A 94 -18.22 6.63 8.20
CA THR A 94 -17.53 6.26 9.43
C THR A 94 -16.32 5.38 9.09
N VAL A 95 -15.21 5.58 9.81
CA VAL A 95 -14.01 4.75 9.65
C VAL A 95 -13.65 4.12 10.98
N THR A 96 -13.57 2.79 11.01
CA THR A 96 -13.25 2.01 12.21
C THR A 96 -12.06 1.09 11.96
N ALA A 97 -11.18 0.96 12.97
CA ALA A 97 -10.09 0.01 12.95
C ALA A 97 -10.59 -1.39 13.34
N ALA A 98 -10.14 -2.41 12.62
CA ALA A 98 -10.41 -3.81 12.89
C ALA A 98 -9.11 -4.62 12.77
N ARG A 99 -8.99 -5.68 13.56
CA ARG A 99 -7.93 -6.68 13.37
C ARG A 99 -8.14 -7.40 12.04
N PRO A 100 -7.06 -7.70 11.29
CA PRO A 100 -7.15 -8.50 10.08
C PRO A 100 -7.84 -9.83 10.38
N ALA A 101 -8.96 -10.07 9.73
CA ALA A 101 -9.72 -11.30 9.84
C ALA A 101 -10.38 -11.60 8.50
N TYR A 102 -10.52 -12.88 8.18
CA TYR A 102 -11.35 -13.27 7.07
C TYR A 102 -12.82 -13.03 7.45
N LYS A 103 -13.53 -12.24 6.64
CA LYS A 103 -14.98 -12.08 6.69
C LYS A 103 -15.52 -12.22 5.28
N GLU A 104 -16.66 -12.88 5.14
CA GLU A 104 -17.30 -13.05 3.83
C GLU A 104 -17.62 -11.69 3.19
N GLU A 105 -18.09 -10.71 3.98
CA GLU A 105 -18.34 -9.33 3.53
C GLU A 105 -17.09 -8.66 2.93
N TYR A 106 -15.90 -8.89 3.51
CA TYR A 106 -14.66 -8.34 2.97
C TYR A 106 -14.30 -9.00 1.65
N PHE A 107 -14.39 -10.34 1.59
CA PHE A 107 -14.07 -11.05 0.36
C PHE A 107 -15.04 -10.69 -0.76
N ASP A 108 -16.33 -10.55 -0.48
CA ASP A 108 -17.31 -10.15 -1.48
C ASP A 108 -17.02 -8.77 -2.06
N LEU A 109 -16.60 -7.81 -1.23
CA LEU A 109 -16.15 -6.49 -1.68
C LEU A 109 -14.86 -6.58 -2.50
N TYR A 110 -13.89 -7.37 -2.04
CA TYR A 110 -12.63 -7.62 -2.75
C TYR A 110 -12.89 -8.25 -4.13
N ARG A 111 -13.74 -9.27 -4.21
CA ARG A 111 -14.13 -9.94 -5.47
C ARG A 111 -14.69 -8.93 -6.47
N ARG A 112 -15.71 -8.15 -6.08
CA ARG A 112 -16.30 -7.12 -6.96
C ARG A 112 -15.24 -6.11 -7.44
N TYR A 113 -14.37 -5.69 -6.52
CA TYR A 113 -13.28 -4.77 -6.84
C TYR A 113 -12.31 -5.36 -7.88
N ILE A 114 -11.83 -6.59 -7.68
CA ILE A 114 -10.91 -7.26 -8.61
C ILE A 114 -11.56 -7.49 -9.97
N GLU A 115 -12.77 -8.02 -10.01
CA GLU A 115 -13.49 -8.30 -11.26
C GLU A 115 -13.72 -7.04 -12.10
N GLN A 116 -14.02 -5.89 -11.47
CA GLN A 116 -14.30 -4.66 -12.20
C GLN A 116 -13.08 -3.79 -12.47
N ARG A 117 -12.03 -3.84 -11.62
CA ARG A 117 -10.85 -2.94 -11.72
C ARG A 117 -9.56 -3.61 -12.14
N HIS A 118 -9.42 -4.92 -11.96
CA HIS A 118 -8.17 -5.66 -12.11
C HIS A 118 -8.37 -7.02 -12.78
N ALA A 119 -9.35 -7.16 -13.67
CA ALA A 119 -9.56 -8.38 -14.45
C ALA A 119 -8.36 -8.75 -15.36
N ASP A 120 -7.44 -7.80 -15.59
CA ASP A 120 -6.22 -7.92 -16.37
C ASP A 120 -4.95 -8.15 -15.52
N GLY A 121 -5.08 -8.38 -14.21
CA GLY A 121 -3.95 -8.47 -13.28
C GLY A 121 -3.80 -9.81 -12.57
N ASP A 122 -2.66 -9.99 -11.89
CA ASP A 122 -2.25 -11.23 -11.19
C ASP A 122 -3.19 -11.67 -10.04
N MET A 123 -4.15 -10.83 -9.66
CA MET A 123 -5.17 -11.12 -8.65
C MET A 123 -6.48 -11.67 -9.23
N TYR A 124 -6.57 -11.76 -10.56
CA TYR A 124 -7.73 -12.31 -11.26
C TYR A 124 -7.48 -13.76 -11.73
N PRO A 125 -8.44 -14.69 -11.56
CA PRO A 125 -9.72 -14.51 -10.86
C PRO A 125 -9.53 -14.42 -9.33
N PRO A 126 -10.41 -13.69 -8.61
CA PRO A 126 -10.27 -13.51 -7.18
C PRO A 126 -10.42 -14.85 -6.42
N SER A 127 -9.43 -15.17 -5.59
CA SER A 127 -9.38 -16.40 -4.79
C SER A 127 -9.42 -16.09 -3.29
N ARG A 128 -10.18 -16.88 -2.52
CA ARG A 128 -10.25 -16.77 -1.04
C ARG A 128 -8.89 -17.08 -0.40
N ASP A 129 -8.16 -18.04 -0.96
CA ASP A 129 -6.83 -18.41 -0.48
C ASP A 129 -5.83 -17.27 -0.76
N GLN A 130 -5.88 -16.70 -1.97
CA GLN A 130 -5.04 -15.55 -2.29
C GLN A 130 -5.36 -14.34 -1.39
N PHE A 131 -6.65 -14.03 -1.18
CA PHE A 131 -7.08 -12.97 -0.28
C PHE A 131 -6.55 -13.18 1.15
N SER A 132 -6.69 -14.40 1.67
CA SER A 132 -6.31 -14.72 3.05
C SER A 132 -4.80 -14.70 3.25
N THR A 133 -4.03 -15.27 2.32
CA THR A 133 -2.56 -15.30 2.37
C THR A 133 -1.95 -13.92 2.15
N PHE A 134 -2.57 -13.08 1.32
CA PHE A 134 -2.09 -11.74 1.03
C PHE A 134 -2.41 -10.73 2.14
N LEU A 135 -3.66 -10.70 2.64
CA LEU A 135 -4.15 -9.61 3.48
C LEU A 135 -4.42 -10.00 4.93
N VAL A 136 -4.89 -11.22 5.19
CA VAL A 136 -5.34 -11.65 6.52
C VAL A 136 -4.16 -12.21 7.29
N ARG A 137 -3.31 -11.33 7.82
CA ARG A 137 -2.14 -11.69 8.63
C ARG A 137 -2.31 -11.20 10.06
N ASP A 138 -2.12 -12.10 11.03
CA ASP A 138 -2.13 -11.74 12.44
C ASP A 138 -0.78 -11.16 12.86
N LEU A 139 -0.54 -9.92 12.43
CA LEU A 139 0.62 -9.14 12.81
C LEU A 139 0.19 -8.04 13.77
N PRO A 140 0.95 -7.75 14.85
CA PRO A 140 0.52 -6.79 15.86
C PRO A 140 0.31 -5.39 15.29
N PHE A 141 1.04 -5.05 14.22
CA PHE A 141 0.98 -3.76 13.53
C PHE A 141 0.05 -3.72 12.32
N CYS A 142 -0.55 -4.84 11.89
CA CYS A 142 -1.43 -4.87 10.72
C CYS A 142 -2.87 -4.54 11.12
N TRP A 143 -3.50 -3.64 10.37
CA TRP A 143 -4.86 -3.15 10.63
C TRP A 143 -5.68 -3.09 9.36
N PHE A 144 -6.97 -3.40 9.50
CA PHE A 144 -7.98 -3.10 8.49
C PHE A 144 -8.74 -1.86 8.95
N TYR A 145 -8.85 -0.87 8.08
CA TYR A 145 -9.71 0.29 8.29
C TYR A 145 -10.96 0.15 7.42
N GLU A 146 -12.10 -0.08 8.08
CA GLU A 146 -13.39 -0.23 7.43
C GLU A 146 -14.04 1.13 7.21
N PHE A 147 -14.40 1.45 5.97
CA PHE A 147 -15.13 2.66 5.61
C PHE A 147 -16.60 2.28 5.40
N ARG A 148 -17.49 2.77 6.26
CA ARG A 148 -18.92 2.41 6.24
C ARG A 148 -19.83 3.61 6.05
N LEU A 149 -20.93 3.40 5.33
CA LEU A 149 -22.06 4.31 5.25
C LEU A 149 -23.27 3.61 5.86
N GLU A 150 -23.80 4.12 6.97
CA GLU A 150 -24.99 3.55 7.63
C GLU A 150 -24.89 2.02 7.83
N GLY A 151 -23.70 1.54 8.18
CA GLY A 151 -23.40 0.12 8.38
C GLY A 151 -22.96 -0.64 7.13
N ARG A 152 -23.24 -0.16 5.90
CA ARG A 152 -22.76 -0.79 4.66
C ARG A 152 -21.26 -0.58 4.48
N LEU A 153 -20.49 -1.65 4.27
CA LEU A 153 -19.07 -1.58 3.94
C LEU A 153 -18.84 -1.07 2.52
N LEU A 154 -18.11 0.03 2.37
CA LEU A 154 -17.79 0.64 1.08
C LEU A 154 -16.31 0.52 0.72
N ALA A 155 -15.40 0.51 1.69
CA ALA A 155 -13.98 0.29 1.44
C ALA A 155 -13.29 -0.36 2.63
N VAL A 156 -12.18 -1.03 2.35
CA VAL A 156 -11.22 -1.48 3.36
C VAL A 156 -9.83 -1.03 2.91
N ALA A 157 -9.14 -0.29 3.77
CA ALA A 157 -7.72 -0.03 3.63
C ALA A 157 -6.95 -0.95 4.58
N VAL A 158 -6.07 -1.79 4.01
CA VAL A 158 -5.15 -2.64 4.77
C VAL A 158 -3.84 -1.88 4.93
N CYS A 159 -3.46 -1.63 6.18
CA CYS A 159 -2.32 -0.80 6.52
C CYS A 159 -1.45 -1.47 7.59
N ASP A 160 -0.14 -1.24 7.51
CA ASP A 160 0.79 -1.55 8.59
C ASP A 160 1.16 -0.27 9.33
N LEU A 161 0.98 -0.28 10.66
CA LEU A 161 1.34 0.82 11.55
C LEU A 161 2.80 0.65 12.01
N LEU A 162 3.71 1.40 11.41
CA LEU A 162 5.14 1.36 11.71
C LEU A 162 5.55 2.58 12.54
N PRO A 163 6.59 2.48 13.38
CA PRO A 163 7.14 3.61 14.11
C PRO A 163 7.44 4.85 13.26
N ASN A 164 7.81 4.67 11.99
CA ASN A 164 8.16 5.75 11.06
C ASN A 164 7.04 6.10 10.05
N GLY A 165 5.86 5.48 10.13
CA GLY A 165 4.81 5.77 9.15
C GLY A 165 3.67 4.75 9.08
N LEU A 166 2.64 5.11 8.33
CA LEU A 166 1.58 4.19 7.93
C LEU A 166 1.92 3.61 6.55
N SER A 167 2.12 2.30 6.45
CA SER A 167 2.37 1.65 5.16
C SER A 167 1.09 1.12 4.55
N ALA A 168 0.68 1.68 3.42
CA ALA A 168 -0.47 1.23 2.66
C ALA A 168 -0.14 -0.09 1.94
N VAL A 169 -0.74 -1.19 2.40
CA VAL A 169 -0.52 -2.53 1.82
C VAL A 169 -1.45 -2.74 0.64
N TYR A 170 -2.76 -2.55 0.87
CA TYR A 170 -3.76 -2.70 -0.17
C TYR A 170 -5.04 -1.92 0.15
N THR A 171 -5.83 -1.60 -0.87
CA THR A 171 -7.14 -0.96 -0.67
C THR A 171 -8.11 -1.49 -1.71
N PHE A 172 -9.22 -2.05 -1.24
CA PHE A 172 -10.33 -2.52 -2.07
C PHE A 172 -11.61 -1.80 -1.63
N TYR A 173 -12.48 -1.50 -2.59
CA TYR A 173 -13.63 -0.63 -2.37
C TYR A 173 -14.74 -0.92 -3.38
N GLU A 174 -15.94 -0.45 -3.07
CA GLU A 174 -17.15 -0.62 -3.88
C GLU A 174 -16.95 0.07 -5.23
N PRO A 175 -16.76 -0.69 -6.33
CA PRO A 175 -16.42 -0.10 -7.62
C PRO A 175 -17.59 0.68 -8.24
N GLU A 176 -18.84 0.40 -7.84
CA GLU A 176 -20.03 1.13 -8.30
C GLU A 176 -20.15 2.54 -7.69
N GLU A 177 -19.47 2.82 -6.58
CA GLU A 177 -19.44 4.13 -5.90
C GLU A 177 -18.41 5.09 -6.52
N GLU A 178 -18.31 5.13 -7.85
CA GLU A 178 -17.27 5.90 -8.56
C GLU A 178 -17.28 7.39 -8.21
N ARG A 179 -18.47 7.96 -8.02
CA ARG A 179 -18.66 9.35 -7.63
C ARG A 179 -17.96 9.66 -6.31
N ARG A 180 -17.87 8.72 -5.38
CA ARG A 180 -17.20 8.89 -4.08
C ARG A 180 -15.68 8.95 -4.21
N SER A 181 -15.11 8.35 -5.26
CA SER A 181 -13.66 8.25 -5.45
C SER A 181 -12.96 7.57 -4.27
N LEU A 182 -13.53 6.46 -3.78
CA LEU A 182 -13.15 5.79 -2.53
C LEU A 182 -11.66 5.46 -2.42
N GLY A 183 -11.01 5.00 -3.50
CA GLY A 183 -9.56 4.75 -3.49
C GLY A 183 -8.72 6.01 -3.19
N ARG A 184 -9.12 7.18 -3.70
CA ARG A 184 -8.45 8.45 -3.37
C ARG A 184 -8.79 8.92 -1.97
N TYR A 185 -10.05 8.73 -1.55
CA TYR A 185 -10.49 9.06 -0.20
C TYR A 185 -9.71 8.26 0.85
N ALA A 186 -9.52 6.96 0.65
CA ALA A 186 -8.76 6.10 1.55
C ALA A 186 -7.30 6.57 1.74
N ILE A 187 -6.65 7.08 0.69
CA ILE A 187 -5.30 7.67 0.81
C ILE A 187 -5.35 8.97 1.62
N LEU A 188 -6.30 9.86 1.33
CA LEU A 188 -6.46 11.12 2.08
C LEU A 188 -6.77 10.88 3.56
N TRP A 189 -7.59 9.88 3.84
CA TRP A 189 -7.87 9.44 5.20
C TRP A 189 -6.61 8.91 5.88
N GLN A 190 -5.83 8.03 5.21
CA GLN A 190 -4.56 7.52 5.74
C GLN A 190 -3.55 8.62 6.06
N ILE A 191 -3.48 9.68 5.24
CA ILE A 191 -2.62 10.86 5.53
C ILE A 191 -3.09 11.59 6.78
N THR A 192 -4.41 11.75 6.93
CA THR A 192 -5.01 12.41 8.10
C THR A 192 -4.79 11.57 9.35
N GLU A 193 -4.90 10.25 9.24
CA GLU A 193 -4.66 9.30 10.32
C GLU A 193 -3.18 9.26 10.73
N ALA A 194 -2.26 9.26 9.77
CA ALA A 194 -0.83 9.35 10.05
C ALA A 194 -0.50 10.65 10.81
N LEU A 195 -1.06 11.79 10.39
CA LEU A 195 -0.92 13.04 11.12
C LEU A 195 -1.50 12.97 12.54
N ARG A 196 -2.69 12.39 12.70
CA ARG A 196 -3.35 12.22 14.02
C ARG A 196 -2.52 11.36 14.98
N GLN A 197 -1.82 10.37 14.45
CA GLN A 197 -0.96 9.47 15.23
C GLN A 197 0.49 9.98 15.37
N ASN A 198 0.81 11.21 14.91
CA ASN A 198 2.17 11.77 14.88
C ASN A 198 3.18 10.91 14.09
N LEU A 199 2.72 10.24 13.05
CA LEU A 199 3.58 9.48 12.14
C LEU A 199 4.16 10.38 11.04
N GLU A 200 5.40 10.12 10.67
CA GLU A 200 6.12 10.98 9.71
C GLU A 200 5.51 10.95 8.31
N ALA A 201 5.15 9.75 7.83
CA ALA A 201 4.74 9.56 6.45
C ALA A 201 3.69 8.47 6.24
N VAL A 202 3.04 8.53 5.07
CA VAL A 202 2.28 7.42 4.50
C VAL A 202 3.09 6.80 3.37
N TYR A 203 3.51 5.54 3.50
CA TYR A 203 4.18 4.80 2.44
C TYR A 203 3.17 4.28 1.43
N LEU A 204 3.31 4.67 0.16
CA LEU A 204 2.36 4.33 -0.92
C LEU A 204 2.88 3.23 -1.86
N GLY A 205 3.81 2.39 -1.41
CA GLY A 205 4.45 1.40 -2.29
C GLY A 205 5.35 2.04 -3.36
N TYR A 206 5.31 1.51 -4.58
CA TYR A 206 6.18 1.95 -5.68
C TYR A 206 5.45 2.81 -6.72
N TRP A 207 6.06 3.91 -7.15
CA TRP A 207 5.65 4.69 -8.31
C TRP A 207 6.47 4.26 -9.53
N ILE A 208 5.79 4.06 -10.66
CA ILE A 208 6.39 3.69 -11.95
C ILE A 208 5.94 4.71 -12.98
N LYS A 209 6.89 5.46 -13.57
CA LYS A 209 6.62 6.62 -14.45
C LYS A 209 5.71 6.29 -15.64
N ASN A 210 5.93 5.15 -16.28
CA ASN A 210 5.22 4.75 -17.49
C ASN A 210 4.05 3.77 -17.20
N CYS A 211 3.56 3.72 -15.96
CA CYS A 211 2.44 2.86 -15.57
C CYS A 211 1.19 3.69 -15.24
N LYS A 212 0.17 3.61 -16.11
CA LYS A 212 -1.10 4.34 -15.92
C LYS A 212 -1.74 4.07 -14.55
N LYS A 213 -1.69 2.82 -14.07
CA LYS A 213 -2.21 2.41 -12.75
C LYS A 213 -1.49 3.11 -11.58
N MET A 214 -0.27 3.63 -11.77
CA MET A 214 0.55 4.26 -10.72
C MET A 214 0.63 5.78 -10.79
N ASN A 215 0.16 6.39 -11.88
CA ASN A 215 0.25 7.85 -12.10
C ASN A 215 -0.40 8.68 -11.00
N TYR A 216 -1.43 8.15 -10.33
CA TYR A 216 -2.17 8.88 -9.29
C TYR A 216 -1.30 9.30 -8.09
N LYS A 217 -0.22 8.56 -7.77
CA LYS A 217 0.58 8.81 -6.54
C LYS A 217 1.20 10.20 -6.55
N THR A 218 1.67 10.65 -7.70
CA THR A 218 2.25 12.00 -7.87
C THR A 218 1.24 13.15 -7.74
N GLN A 219 -0.07 12.85 -7.66
CA GLN A 219 -1.11 13.87 -7.41
C GLN A 219 -1.25 14.25 -5.93
N TYR A 220 -0.56 13.55 -5.04
CA TYR A 220 -0.49 13.88 -3.62
C TYR A 220 0.81 14.63 -3.37
N ARG A 221 0.71 15.89 -2.95
CA ARG A 221 1.86 16.79 -2.86
C ARG A 221 2.01 17.43 -1.47
N PRO A 222 3.23 17.59 -0.97
CA PRO A 222 4.47 17.02 -1.51
C PRO A 222 4.48 15.48 -1.44
N ILE A 223 5.21 14.83 -2.35
CA ILE A 223 5.53 13.41 -2.28
C ILE A 223 7.04 13.25 -2.23
N GLU A 224 7.53 12.25 -1.51
CA GLU A 224 8.93 11.89 -1.46
C GLU A 224 9.14 10.59 -2.23
N LEU A 225 10.18 10.58 -3.06
CA LEU A 225 10.59 9.44 -3.87
C LEU A 225 11.98 9.00 -3.45
N LEU A 226 12.18 7.70 -3.22
CA LEU A 226 13.49 7.17 -2.84
C LEU A 226 14.36 7.00 -4.10
N ILE A 227 15.28 7.93 -4.32
CA ILE A 227 16.17 7.98 -5.49
C ILE A 227 17.61 7.95 -4.99
N ASN A 228 18.43 7.04 -5.50
CA ASN A 228 19.83 6.88 -5.08
C ASN A 228 19.98 6.78 -3.55
N GLN A 229 19.08 6.02 -2.91
CA GLN A 229 19.02 5.81 -1.45
C GLN A 229 18.76 7.10 -0.63
N ARG A 230 18.17 8.12 -1.26
CA ARG A 230 17.78 9.36 -0.59
C ARG A 230 16.34 9.72 -0.93
N TRP A 231 15.59 10.17 0.06
CA TRP A 231 14.25 10.69 -0.14
C TRP A 231 14.34 12.07 -0.80
N VAL A 232 13.82 12.19 -2.01
CA VAL A 232 13.76 13.43 -2.78
C VAL A 232 12.33 13.93 -2.80
N THR A 233 12.11 15.15 -2.29
CA THR A 233 10.78 15.79 -2.31
C THR A 233 10.44 16.31 -3.70
N LEU A 234 9.26 15.95 -4.18
CA LEU A 234 8.62 16.50 -5.36
C LEU A 234 7.35 17.23 -4.93
N ASN A 235 7.35 18.55 -5.13
CA ASN A 235 6.27 19.46 -4.76
C ASN A 235 5.13 19.49 -5.79
#